data_AF-A0A936MPR7-F1
#
_entry.id   AF-A0A936MPR7-F1
#
_cell.length_a   1.000
_cell.length_b   1.000
_cell.length_c   1.000
_cell.angle_alpha   90.00
_cell.angle_beta   90.00
_cell.angle_gamma   90.00
#
_symmetry.space_group_name_H-M   'P 1'
#
loop_
_entity.id
_entity.type
_entity.pdbx_description
1 polymer ?
#
loop_
_entity_poly.entity_id
_entity_poly.type
_entity_poly.pdbx_seq_one_letter_code
_entity_poly.pdbx_strand_id
1 'polypeptide(L)'
;MDYAEFQIAVIELAATGVPLTVANVVAHLRIDPARAETFLDRMARDGRVDVEVDDVHDSVVYRVRGLSTTTKRALADVDLRAWRMQPAHRPAPPKSVTLAVLLAALFPGVGLAYAAPLRTVLMWSVVILFFGKLMGASFILGPLFWTCAVIVSALFGGLYAVRFNQEGHRAALHRP
;
A
#
# COMPACT_ATOMS: atom_id res chain seq x y z
N MET A 1 31.19 -18.33 -4.60
CA MET A 1 30.53 -17.92 -3.35
C MET A 1 29.51 -18.96 -2.94
N ASP A 2 29.72 -19.56 -1.78
CA ASP A 2 28.73 -20.45 -1.17
C ASP A 2 27.66 -19.62 -0.42
N TYR A 3 26.64 -20.30 0.13
CA TYR A 3 25.56 -19.62 0.84
C TYR A 3 25.99 -19.05 2.21
N ALA A 4 26.93 -19.70 2.91
CA ALA A 4 27.37 -19.26 4.24
C ALA A 4 28.24 -18.00 4.15
N GLU A 5 29.16 -17.98 3.18
CA GLU A 5 29.98 -16.84 2.80
C GLU A 5 29.09 -15.67 2.35
N PHE A 6 28.04 -15.95 1.55
CA PHE A 6 27.07 -14.93 1.15
C PHE A 6 26.33 -14.31 2.34
N GLN A 7 25.88 -15.13 3.29
CA GLN A 7 25.20 -14.64 4.49
C GLN A 7 26.08 -13.67 5.29
N ILE A 8 27.34 -14.04 5.52
CA ILE A 8 28.29 -13.21 6.26
C ILE A 8 28.50 -11.87 5.53
N ALA A 9 28.76 -11.93 4.21
CA ALA A 9 29.01 -10.73 3.41
C ALA A 9 27.80 -9.78 3.34
N VAL A 10 26.58 -10.32 3.26
CA VAL A 10 25.35 -9.50 3.29
C VAL A 10 25.15 -8.84 4.65
N ILE A 11 25.44 -9.54 5.74
CA ILE A 11 25.35 -8.97 7.09
C ILE A 11 26.39 -7.88 7.30
N GLU A 12 27.63 -8.09 6.83
CA GLU A 12 28.67 -7.07 6.84
C GLU A 12 28.28 -5.84 6.01
N LEU A 13 27.72 -6.05 4.82
CA LEU A 13 27.23 -4.97 3.98
C LEU A 13 26.13 -4.17 4.70
N ALA A 14 25.16 -4.86 5.32
CA ALA A 14 24.13 -4.19 6.12
C ALA A 14 24.71 -3.42 7.31
N ALA A 15 25.76 -3.93 7.95
CA ALA A 15 26.42 -3.27 9.08
C ALA A 15 27.11 -1.95 8.68
N THR A 16 27.51 -1.80 7.40
CA THR A 16 28.00 -0.52 6.87
C THR A 16 26.89 0.52 6.64
N GLY A 17 25.62 0.16 6.82
CA GLY A 17 24.47 1.04 6.64
C GLY A 17 23.97 1.14 5.19
N VAL A 18 24.51 0.32 4.28
CA VAL A 18 24.01 0.22 2.90
C VAL A 18 22.67 -0.54 2.91
N PRO A 19 21.61 -0.02 2.25
CA PRO A 19 20.35 -0.73 2.16
C PRO A 19 20.53 -2.01 1.35
N LEU A 20 20.05 -3.15 1.86
CA LEU A 20 20.17 -4.42 1.15
C LEU A 20 19.08 -4.52 0.08
N THR A 21 19.41 -4.08 -1.12
CA THR A 21 18.64 -4.38 -2.34
C THR A 21 19.44 -5.36 -3.19
N VAL A 22 18.77 -6.09 -4.08
CA VAL A 22 19.45 -6.99 -5.04
C VAL A 22 20.55 -6.23 -5.79
N ALA A 23 20.24 -5.01 -6.25
CA ALA A 23 21.20 -4.16 -6.96
C ALA A 23 22.44 -3.82 -6.12
N ASN A 24 22.27 -3.43 -4.85
CA ASN A 24 23.41 -3.09 -3.99
C ASN A 24 24.25 -4.33 -3.65
N VAL A 25 23.62 -5.47 -3.42
CA VAL A 25 24.32 -6.74 -3.16
C VAL A 25 25.12 -7.18 -4.38
N VAL A 26 24.54 -7.11 -5.58
CA VAL A 26 25.22 -7.41 -6.85
C VAL A 26 26.41 -6.46 -7.07
N ALA A 27 26.23 -5.16 -6.81
CA ALA A 27 27.28 -4.16 -7.00
C ALA A 27 28.48 -4.40 -6.06
N HIS A 28 28.23 -4.76 -4.79
CA HIS A 28 29.30 -4.93 -3.79
C HIS A 28 29.95 -6.31 -3.85
N LEU A 29 29.16 -7.38 -4.03
CA LEU A 29 29.67 -8.75 -4.00
C LEU A 29 30.07 -9.27 -5.39
N ARG A 30 29.74 -8.54 -6.46
CA ARG A 30 30.03 -8.89 -7.87
C ARG A 30 29.55 -10.29 -8.25
N ILE A 31 28.38 -10.65 -7.76
CA ILE A 31 27.72 -11.93 -8.06
C ILE A 31 26.60 -11.73 -9.09
N ASP A 32 26.19 -12.84 -9.72
CA ASP A 32 25.05 -12.85 -10.63
C ASP A 32 23.75 -12.41 -9.92
N PRO A 33 22.91 -11.56 -10.57
CA PRO A 33 21.70 -11.02 -9.96
C PRO A 33 20.65 -12.07 -9.62
N ALA A 34 20.41 -13.06 -10.48
CA ALA A 34 19.43 -14.11 -10.20
C ALA A 34 19.87 -14.98 -9.02
N ARG A 35 21.18 -15.20 -8.90
CA ARG A 35 21.75 -15.89 -7.75
C ARG A 35 21.66 -15.07 -6.46
N ALA A 36 21.89 -13.76 -6.51
CA ALA A 36 21.76 -12.85 -5.38
C ALA A 36 20.33 -12.86 -4.82
N GLU A 37 19.34 -12.74 -5.71
CA GLU A 37 17.92 -12.79 -5.36
C GLU A 37 17.56 -14.14 -4.71
N THR A 38 17.96 -15.25 -5.32
CA THR A 38 17.71 -16.60 -4.78
C THR A 38 18.28 -16.76 -3.36
N PHE A 39 19.47 -16.21 -3.10
CA PHE A 39 20.08 -16.28 -1.78
C PHE A 39 19.44 -15.35 -0.76
N LEU A 40 19.03 -14.14 -1.17
CA LEU A 40 18.28 -13.21 -0.30
C LEU A 40 16.91 -13.78 0.09
N ASP A 41 16.19 -14.36 -0.87
CA ASP A 41 14.90 -15.02 -0.61
C ASP A 41 15.04 -16.22 0.30
N ARG A 42 16.14 -16.98 0.14
CA ARG A 42 16.47 -18.06 1.06
C ARG A 42 16.76 -17.53 2.47
N MET A 43 17.52 -16.45 2.60
CA MET A 43 17.78 -15.81 3.90
C MET A 43 16.49 -15.29 4.55
N ALA A 44 15.55 -14.79 3.74
CA ALA A 44 14.23 -14.35 4.21
C ALA A 44 13.41 -15.53 4.73
N ARG A 45 13.39 -16.64 3.98
CA ARG A 45 12.72 -17.88 4.40
C ARG A 45 13.34 -18.47 5.67
N ASP A 46 14.65 -18.36 5.83
CA ASP A 46 15.38 -18.80 7.02
C ASP A 46 15.21 -17.83 8.22
N GLY A 47 14.46 -16.72 8.05
CA GLY A 47 14.18 -15.74 9.10
C GLY A 47 15.38 -14.89 9.51
N ARG A 48 16.41 -14.80 8.65
CA ARG A 48 17.64 -14.01 8.88
C ARG A 48 17.48 -12.57 8.41
N VAL A 49 16.68 -12.36 7.37
CA VAL A 49 16.31 -11.04 6.88
C VAL A 49 14.79 -10.92 6.80
N ASP A 50 14.28 -9.72 7.04
CA ASP A 50 12.88 -9.36 6.83
C ASP A 50 12.77 -8.63 5.48
N VAL A 51 11.73 -8.93 4.70
CA VAL A 51 11.48 -8.28 3.40
C VAL A 51 10.52 -7.12 3.62
N GLU A 52 10.96 -5.92 3.28
CA GLU A 52 10.14 -4.71 3.25
C GLU A 52 10.04 -4.23 1.80
N VAL A 53 8.82 -4.03 1.31
CA VAL A 53 8.60 -3.41 0.00
C VAL A 53 8.45 -1.91 0.22
N ASP A 54 9.33 -1.11 -0.37
CA ASP A 54 9.20 0.33 -0.38
C ASP A 54 8.28 0.76 -1.52
N ASP A 55 7.03 1.05 -1.18
CA ASP A 55 5.99 1.49 -2.11
C ASP A 55 6.34 2.81 -2.83
N VAL A 56 7.27 3.60 -2.28
CA VAL A 56 7.66 4.91 -2.86
C VAL A 56 8.60 4.74 -4.05
N HIS A 57 9.51 3.78 -3.96
CA HIS A 57 10.56 3.56 -4.97
C HIS A 57 10.35 2.28 -5.78
N ASP A 58 9.24 1.56 -5.55
CA ASP A 58 8.94 0.26 -6.15
C ASP A 58 10.12 -0.72 -5.99
N SER A 59 10.74 -0.69 -4.80
CA SER A 59 11.98 -1.42 -4.55
C SER A 59 11.85 -2.33 -3.35
N VAL A 60 12.32 -3.57 -3.49
CA VAL A 60 12.36 -4.55 -2.41
C VAL A 60 13.63 -4.35 -1.60
N VAL A 61 13.47 -4.04 -0.32
CA VAL A 61 14.56 -3.83 0.63
C VAL A 61 14.56 -4.96 1.66
N TYR A 62 15.69 -5.62 1.82
CA TYR A 62 15.90 -6.65 2.82
C TYR A 62 16.51 -6.01 4.08
N ARG A 63 16.03 -6.36 5.27
CA ARG A 63 16.59 -5.90 6.55
C ARG A 63 17.12 -7.05 7.37
N VAL A 64 18.35 -6.96 7.85
CA VAL A 64 18.93 -7.99 8.72
C VAL A 64 18.30 -7.92 10.10
N ARG A 65 17.72 -9.05 10.53
CA ARG A 65 17.05 -9.13 11.82
C ARG A 65 18.05 -9.05 12.97
N GLY A 66 17.79 -8.16 13.94
CA GLY A 66 18.66 -7.94 15.10
C GLY A 66 19.85 -7.03 14.83
N LEU A 67 20.06 -6.60 13.58
CA LEU A 67 21.01 -5.54 13.27
C LEU A 67 20.27 -4.21 13.36
N SER A 68 20.39 -3.53 14.50
CA SER A 68 19.94 -2.14 14.65
C SER A 68 20.85 -1.25 13.81
N THR A 69 20.67 -1.25 12.49
CA THR A 69 21.20 -0.19 11.65
C THR A 69 20.56 1.09 12.16
N THR A 70 21.29 1.82 12.99
CA THR A 70 20.89 3.16 13.44
C THR A 70 21.03 4.06 12.22
N THR A 71 20.09 3.92 11.30
CA THR A 71 19.91 4.65 10.05
C THR A 71 19.40 6.04 10.42
N LYS A 72 20.23 6.80 11.11
CA LYS A 72 19.97 8.19 11.48
C LYS A 72 21.10 9.16 11.13
N ARG A 73 22.18 8.72 10.46
CA ARG A 73 23.34 9.63 10.25
C ARG A 73 24.12 9.57 8.94
N ALA A 74 23.94 8.60 8.05
CA ALA A 74 24.76 8.55 6.82
C ALA A 74 24.12 9.24 5.58
N LEU A 75 22.83 9.60 5.64
CA LEU A 75 22.14 10.39 4.60
C LEU A 75 22.05 11.89 4.94
N ALA A 76 22.74 12.35 5.99
CA ALA A 76 22.63 13.72 6.49
C ALA A 76 23.53 14.74 5.77
N ASP A 77 24.36 14.33 4.81
CA ASP A 77 25.34 15.22 4.15
C ASP A 77 25.19 15.32 2.62
N VAL A 78 24.17 14.68 2.05
CA VAL A 78 23.77 14.95 0.65
C VAL A 78 22.66 16.00 0.68
N ASP A 79 23.08 17.27 0.60
CA ASP A 79 22.32 18.49 0.31
C ASP A 79 20.77 18.37 0.25
N LEU A 80 20.13 18.13 1.39
CA LEU A 80 18.67 18.06 1.55
C LEU A 80 17.98 19.43 1.50
N ARG A 81 18.66 20.51 1.11
CA ARG A 81 18.02 21.83 0.92
C ARG A 81 17.15 21.87 -0.34
N ALA A 82 17.47 21.08 -1.37
CA ALA A 82 16.67 21.02 -2.59
C ALA A 82 15.34 20.25 -2.43
N TRP A 83 15.23 19.36 -1.44
CA TRP A 83 14.07 18.48 -1.24
C TRP A 83 13.12 18.95 -0.12
N ARG A 84 13.39 20.11 0.49
CA ARG A 84 12.63 20.62 1.64
C ARG A 84 11.30 21.33 1.29
N MET A 85 10.73 21.01 0.13
CA MET A 85 9.35 21.38 -0.24
C MET A 85 8.53 20.17 -0.67
N GLN A 86 8.60 19.06 0.08
CA GLN A 86 7.56 18.05 0.01
C GLN A 86 6.82 18.03 1.35
N PRO A 87 5.54 18.44 1.39
CA PRO A 87 4.78 18.46 2.63
C PRO A 87 4.73 17.04 3.16
N ALA A 88 5.18 16.88 4.41
CA ALA A 88 5.06 15.65 5.17
C ALA A 88 3.65 15.06 4.95
N HIS A 89 3.57 13.92 4.27
CA HIS A 89 2.32 13.19 4.12
C HIS A 89 1.87 12.79 5.52
N ARG A 90 0.94 13.57 6.08
CA ARG A 90 0.26 13.21 7.33
C ARG A 90 -0.49 11.90 7.05
N PRO A 91 -0.28 10.83 7.84
CA PRO A 91 -1.01 9.60 7.65
C PRO A 91 -2.51 9.89 7.77
N ALA A 92 -3.27 9.53 6.74
CA ALA A 92 -4.71 9.73 6.71
C ALA A 92 -5.36 8.87 7.82
N PRO A 93 -6.37 9.40 8.53
CA PRO A 93 -7.03 8.69 9.62
C PRO A 93 -7.65 7.37 9.12
N PRO A 94 -7.63 6.30 9.95
CA PRO A 94 -8.17 4.99 9.57
C PRO A 94 -9.65 5.13 9.24
N LYS A 95 -10.02 4.68 8.04
CA LYS A 95 -11.36 4.79 7.50
C LYS A 95 -12.23 3.68 8.07
N SER A 96 -13.26 4.03 8.86
CA SER A 96 -14.11 3.02 9.48
C SER A 96 -15.07 2.41 8.45
N VAL A 97 -14.99 1.08 8.30
CA VAL A 97 -15.81 0.30 7.37
C VAL A 97 -17.30 0.47 7.68
N THR A 98 -17.66 0.52 8.97
CA THR A 98 -19.03 0.75 9.42
C THR A 98 -19.58 2.09 8.96
N LEU A 99 -18.77 3.15 8.99
CA LEU A 99 -19.17 4.48 8.53
C LEU A 99 -19.29 4.54 7.01
N ALA A 100 -18.41 3.85 6.27
CA ALA A 100 -18.50 3.72 4.82
C ALA A 100 -19.80 3.02 4.39
N VAL A 101 -20.16 1.93 5.07
CA VAL A 101 -21.41 1.18 4.82
C VAL A 101 -22.63 2.02 5.17
N LEU A 102 -22.59 2.72 6.30
CA LEU A 102 -23.72 3.54 6.77
C LEU A 102 -23.94 4.77 5.87
N LEU A 103 -22.87 5.41 5.39
CA LEU A 103 -22.98 6.49 4.39
C LEU A 103 -23.46 5.97 3.02
N ALA A 104 -23.03 4.78 2.60
CA ALA A 104 -23.49 4.18 1.35
C ALA A 104 -24.99 3.87 1.39
N ALA A 105 -25.49 3.43 2.54
CA ALA A 105 -26.90 3.13 2.77
C ALA A 105 -27.76 4.40 2.83
N LEU A 106 -27.28 5.47 3.48
CA LEU A 106 -28.05 6.71 3.67
C LEU A 106 -28.04 7.62 2.42
N PHE A 107 -26.94 7.62 1.67
CA PHE A 107 -26.76 8.43 0.48
C PHE A 107 -26.14 7.59 -0.64
N PRO A 108 -26.96 7.05 -1.57
CA PRO A 108 -26.47 6.27 -2.70
C PRO A 108 -25.45 7.09 -3.49
N GLY A 109 -24.19 6.65 -3.49
CA GLY A 109 -23.05 7.33 -4.14
C GLY A 109 -22.05 8.03 -3.21
N VAL A 110 -22.43 8.49 -2.01
CA VAL A 110 -21.50 9.21 -1.11
C VAL A 110 -20.62 8.24 -0.32
N GLY A 111 -21.12 7.06 0.06
CA GLY A 111 -20.30 6.04 0.72
C GLY A 111 -19.14 5.52 -0.15
N LEU A 112 -19.29 5.55 -1.47
CA LEU A 112 -18.20 5.25 -2.42
C LEU A 112 -17.11 6.33 -2.40
N ALA A 113 -17.49 7.60 -2.23
CA ALA A 113 -16.55 8.75 -2.17
C ALA A 113 -15.57 8.65 -0.99
N TYR A 114 -15.97 7.97 0.08
CA TYR A 114 -15.10 7.79 1.23
C TYR A 114 -14.01 6.75 0.98
N ALA A 115 -14.27 5.72 0.17
CA ALA A 115 -13.38 4.57 -0.01
C ALA A 115 -12.56 4.59 -1.31
N ALA A 116 -13.14 5.05 -2.43
CA ALA A 116 -12.56 4.90 -3.77
C ALA A 116 -11.97 6.21 -4.33
N PRO A 117 -11.10 6.16 -5.36
CA PRO A 117 -10.53 7.33 -6.02
C PRO A 117 -11.65 8.25 -6.53
N LEU A 118 -11.54 9.56 -6.24
CA LEU A 118 -12.58 10.56 -6.52
C LEU A 118 -13.08 10.52 -7.96
N ARG A 119 -12.19 10.26 -8.93
CA ARG A 119 -12.51 10.17 -10.36
C ARG A 119 -13.48 9.03 -10.66
N THR A 120 -13.23 7.85 -10.09
CA THR A 120 -14.07 6.66 -10.30
C THR A 120 -15.45 6.87 -9.71
N VAL A 121 -15.51 7.42 -8.51
CA VAL A 121 -16.79 7.70 -7.82
C VAL A 121 -17.61 8.70 -8.60
N LEU A 122 -16.99 9.80 -9.03
CA LEU A 122 -17.68 10.88 -9.75
C LEU A 122 -18.24 10.39 -11.09
N MET A 123 -17.49 9.53 -11.81
CA MET A 123 -17.97 8.90 -13.04
C MET A 123 -19.22 8.04 -12.79
N TRP A 124 -19.20 7.17 -11.77
CA TRP A 124 -20.33 6.29 -11.46
C TRP A 124 -21.54 7.04 -10.89
N SER A 125 -21.33 8.09 -10.09
CA SER A 125 -22.42 8.93 -9.59
C SER A 125 -23.17 9.62 -10.73
N VAL A 126 -22.48 10.11 -11.76
CA VAL A 126 -23.12 10.71 -12.94
C VAL A 126 -23.98 9.68 -13.68
N VAL A 127 -23.47 8.46 -13.85
CA VAL A 127 -24.23 7.36 -14.49
C VAL A 127 -25.50 7.05 -13.69
N ILE A 128 -25.39 6.88 -12.37
CA ILE A 128 -26.55 6.56 -11.51
C ILE A 128 -27.58 7.69 -11.56
N LEU A 129 -27.17 8.96 -11.51
CA LEU A 129 -28.09 10.10 -11.61
C LEU A 129 -28.78 10.16 -12.97
N PHE A 130 -28.06 9.89 -14.06
CA PHE A 130 -28.61 9.86 -15.41
C PHE A 130 -29.68 8.77 -15.54
N PHE A 131 -29.37 7.53 -15.14
CA PHE A 131 -30.31 6.41 -15.19
C PHE A 131 -31.47 6.58 -14.19
N GLY A 132 -31.19 7.11 -13.00
CA GLY A 132 -32.21 7.40 -11.99
C GLY A 132 -33.22 8.44 -12.47
N LYS A 133 -32.78 9.46 -13.23
CA LYS A 133 -33.68 10.44 -13.85
C LYS A 133 -34.48 9.83 -15.01
N LEU A 134 -33.87 8.97 -15.81
CA LEU A 134 -34.53 8.30 -16.93
C LEU A 134 -35.59 7.30 -16.46
N MET A 135 -35.27 6.49 -15.45
CA MET A 135 -36.14 5.45 -14.90
C MET A 135 -37.13 5.99 -13.85
N GLY A 136 -36.81 7.10 -13.19
CA GLY A 136 -37.60 7.67 -12.10
C GLY A 136 -38.98 8.19 -12.51
N ALA A 137 -39.21 8.44 -13.80
CA ALA A 137 -40.53 8.77 -14.33
C ALA A 137 -41.51 7.58 -14.29
N SER A 138 -41.00 6.35 -14.15
CA SER A 138 -41.82 5.15 -14.11
C SER A 138 -42.16 4.77 -12.67
N PHE A 139 -43.45 4.58 -12.38
CA PHE A 139 -43.96 4.24 -11.04
C PHE A 139 -43.44 2.92 -10.47
N ILE A 140 -43.13 1.94 -11.34
CA ILE A 140 -42.67 0.60 -10.93
C ILE A 140 -41.14 0.47 -11.05
N LEU A 141 -40.57 0.94 -12.16
CA LEU A 141 -39.13 0.81 -12.42
C LEU A 141 -38.29 1.75 -11.57
N GLY A 142 -38.83 2.91 -11.19
CA GLY A 142 -38.13 3.88 -10.33
C GLY A 142 -37.75 3.26 -8.97
N PRO A 143 -38.71 2.80 -8.14
CA PRO A 143 -38.41 2.19 -6.85
C PRO A 143 -37.49 0.97 -6.96
N LEU A 144 -37.69 0.12 -7.97
CA LEU A 144 -36.86 -1.07 -8.19
C LEU A 144 -35.41 -0.72 -8.54
N PHE A 145 -35.21 0.27 -9.42
CA PHE A 145 -33.88 0.76 -9.76
C PHE A 145 -33.16 1.30 -8.53
N TRP A 146 -33.84 2.10 -7.71
CA TRP A 146 -33.24 2.69 -6.50
C TRP A 146 -32.86 1.65 -5.46
N THR A 147 -33.70 0.64 -5.21
CA THR A 147 -33.34 -0.45 -4.27
C THR A 147 -32.17 -1.27 -4.77
N CYS A 148 -32.14 -1.63 -6.06
CA CYS A 148 -31.00 -2.31 -6.67
C CYS A 148 -29.72 -1.45 -6.59
N ALA A 149 -29.79 -0.16 -6.90
CA ALA A 149 -28.64 0.74 -6.84
C ALA A 149 -28.05 0.83 -5.43
N VAL A 150 -28.89 0.88 -4.39
CA VAL A 150 -28.46 0.88 -2.98
C VAL A 150 -27.75 -0.43 -2.63
N ILE A 151 -28.35 -1.59 -2.95
CA ILE A 151 -27.77 -2.90 -2.64
C ILE A 151 -26.42 -3.07 -3.32
N VAL A 152 -26.35 -2.76 -4.62
CA VAL A 152 -25.12 -2.86 -5.40
C VAL A 152 -24.06 -1.90 -4.85
N SER A 153 -24.42 -0.65 -4.54
CA SER A 153 -23.49 0.31 -3.95
C SER A 153 -22.94 -0.14 -2.60
N ALA A 154 -23.77 -0.76 -1.76
CA ALA A 154 -23.36 -1.28 -0.45
C ALA A 154 -22.40 -2.47 -0.60
N LEU A 155 -22.69 -3.40 -1.52
CA LEU A 155 -21.84 -4.56 -1.82
C LEU A 155 -20.47 -4.12 -2.35
N PHE A 156 -20.44 -3.24 -3.35
CA PHE A 156 -19.17 -2.76 -3.91
C PHE A 156 -18.38 -1.92 -2.90
N GLY A 157 -19.05 -1.08 -2.11
CA GLY A 157 -18.40 -0.31 -1.03
C GLY A 157 -17.76 -1.23 0.03
N GLY A 158 -18.47 -2.28 0.45
CA GLY A 158 -17.96 -3.27 1.38
C GLY A 158 -16.80 -4.10 0.81
N LEU A 159 -16.95 -4.62 -0.42
CA LEU A 159 -15.93 -5.42 -1.09
C LEU A 159 -14.64 -4.62 -1.29
N TYR A 160 -14.77 -3.35 -1.70
CA TYR A 160 -13.64 -2.45 -1.87
C TYR A 160 -12.95 -2.17 -0.53
N ALA A 161 -13.69 -1.90 0.54
CA ALA A 161 -13.12 -1.69 1.86
C ALA A 161 -12.38 -2.92 2.39
N VAL A 162 -12.90 -4.13 2.15
CA VAL A 162 -12.24 -5.39 2.50
C VAL A 162 -10.95 -5.56 1.70
N ARG A 163 -10.99 -5.35 0.39
CA ARG A 163 -9.81 -5.45 -0.48
C ARG A 163 -8.74 -4.44 -0.08
N PHE A 164 -9.13 -3.20 0.20
CA PHE A 164 -8.23 -2.15 0.69
C PHE A 164 -7.55 -2.54 2.01
N ASN A 165 -8.29 -3.20 2.92
CA ASN A 165 -7.72 -3.74 4.16
C ASN A 165 -6.78 -4.94 3.93
N GLN A 166 -7.03 -5.76 2.89
CA GLN A 166 -6.21 -6.93 2.53
C GLN A 166 -4.92 -6.54 1.79
N GLU A 167 -4.95 -5.49 0.98
CA GLU A 167 -3.80 -4.93 0.23
C GLU A 167 -2.77 -4.23 1.14
N GLY A 168 -2.79 -4.48 2.45
CA GLY A 168 -1.69 -4.13 3.32
C GLY A 168 -1.45 -2.64 3.51
N HIS A 169 -2.40 -1.77 3.14
CA HIS A 169 -2.44 -0.37 3.58
C HIS A 169 -2.79 -0.33 5.08
N ARG A 170 -1.98 -0.98 5.90
CA ARG A 170 -2.10 -0.98 7.36
C ARG A 170 -1.78 0.43 7.82
N ALA A 171 -2.81 1.24 8.07
CA ALA A 171 -2.68 2.36 8.99
C ALA A 171 -2.07 1.78 10.29
N ALA A 172 -0.88 2.25 10.67
CA ALA A 172 -0.18 1.78 11.85
C ALA A 172 -1.12 1.88 13.06
N LEU A 173 -1.42 0.73 13.66
CA LEU A 173 -2.35 0.61 14.78
C LEU A 173 -1.75 1.32 16.00
N HIS A 174 -2.36 2.44 16.39
CA HIS A 174 -2.03 3.21 17.59
C HIS A 174 -2.11 2.30 18.83
N ARG A 175 -1.03 2.24 19.63
CA ARG A 175 -1.10 1.87 21.05
C ARG A 175 -1.02 3.15 21.91
N PRO A 176 -1.68 3.19 23.08
CA PRO A 176 -1.77 4.36 23.96
C PRO A 176 -0.42 4.75 24.56
#